data_AF-A0A2P4PGG5-F1
#
_entry.id   AF-A0A2P4PGG5-F1
#
_cell.length_a   1.000
_cell.length_b   1.000
_cell.length_c   1.000
_cell.angle_alpha   90.00
_cell.angle_beta   90.00
_cell.angle_gamma   90.00
#
_symmetry.space_group_name_H-M   'P 1'
#
loop_
_entity.id
_entity.type
_entity.pdbx_description
1 polymer ?
#
loop_
_entity_poly.entity_id
_entity_poly.type
_entity_poly.pdbx_seq_one_letter_code
_entity_poly.pdbx_strand_id
1 'polypeptide(L)'
;MWILWSRAAIEDQICIFRTTMLMESHWKVIKRDFLPKFFRPRIDLLIYIIISRLIPHHQQQYQKYLNEREHISWKKDFKREWKKLENVKINNFYLTDTTRWICSCLSFARNRFFICKHLVQQYGRPESFYDVHRQERYPFIFFNTMETTSESDIVLIENDNIQKGILQDVTNIEDDDKNETDKIFDEYEEWLNGTLEIIRKQRTFGNYRWAKAIRNSLEGVHKLYSDVKTYQNRHTNPRTF
;
A
#
# COMPACT_ATOMS: atom_id res chain seq x y z
N MET A 1 -36.31 -8.76 -1.98
CA MET A 1 -34.87 -8.53 -2.21
C MET A 1 -34.51 -9.24 -3.49
N TRP A 2 -34.09 -8.52 -4.54
CA TRP A 2 -33.75 -9.14 -5.82
C TRP A 2 -32.39 -9.83 -5.70
N ILE A 3 -32.34 -11.14 -5.93
CA ILE A 3 -31.07 -11.86 -5.98
C ILE A 3 -30.32 -11.35 -7.21
N LEU A 4 -29.27 -10.56 -7.00
CA LEU A 4 -28.42 -10.05 -8.06
C LEU A 4 -27.55 -11.21 -8.58
N TRP A 5 -28.08 -11.92 -9.57
CA TRP A 5 -27.50 -13.06 -10.29
C TRP A 5 -26.10 -12.83 -10.90
N SER A 6 -25.57 -11.60 -10.85
CA SER A 6 -24.29 -11.23 -11.45
C SER A 6 -23.29 -10.64 -10.44
N ARG A 7 -23.39 -10.95 -9.16
CA ARG A 7 -22.34 -10.60 -8.18
C ARG A 7 -21.28 -11.69 -8.09
N ALA A 8 -20.13 -11.34 -7.50
CA ALA A 8 -19.11 -12.31 -7.14
C ALA A 8 -19.71 -13.42 -6.27
N ALA A 9 -19.17 -14.64 -6.35
CA ALA A 9 -19.60 -15.75 -5.50
C ALA A 9 -19.39 -15.49 -3.99
N ILE A 10 -18.57 -14.48 -3.66
CA ILE A 10 -18.28 -14.04 -2.31
C ILE A 10 -18.79 -12.60 -2.19
N GLU A 11 -19.69 -12.34 -1.24
CA GLU A 11 -20.41 -11.07 -1.13
C GLU A 11 -19.51 -9.84 -0.91
N ASP A 12 -18.37 -10.04 -0.25
CA ASP A 12 -17.52 -8.93 0.20
C ASP A 12 -16.34 -8.66 -0.74
N GLN A 13 -16.12 -9.54 -1.72
CA GLN A 13 -14.96 -9.46 -2.59
C GLN A 13 -15.31 -8.88 -3.96
N ILE A 14 -14.44 -8.00 -4.45
CA ILE A 14 -14.55 -7.47 -5.80
C ILE A 14 -13.97 -8.49 -6.79
N CYS A 15 -14.72 -8.78 -7.85
CA CYS A 15 -14.23 -9.60 -8.97
C CYS A 15 -12.90 -9.05 -9.52
N ILE A 16 -11.86 -9.90 -9.53
CA ILE A 16 -10.53 -9.58 -10.08
C ILE A 16 -10.62 -9.32 -11.59
N PHE A 17 -11.49 -10.05 -12.27
CA PHE A 17 -11.73 -9.88 -13.70
C PHE A 17 -12.51 -8.59 -13.95
N ARG A 18 -12.02 -7.78 -14.90
CA ARG A 18 -12.54 -6.45 -15.21
C ARG A 18 -13.91 -6.56 -15.87
N THR A 19 -14.95 -6.34 -15.09
CA THR A 19 -16.28 -6.82 -15.45
C THR A 19 -17.40 -5.86 -15.04
N THR A 20 -17.15 -4.55 -15.09
CA THR A 20 -18.25 -3.57 -14.99
C THR A 20 -19.28 -3.71 -16.13
N MET A 21 -18.95 -4.51 -17.16
CA MET A 21 -19.89 -5.16 -18.08
C MET A 21 -19.65 -6.69 -18.08
N LEU A 22 -19.79 -7.35 -16.94
CA LEU A 22 -19.51 -8.79 -16.70
C LEU A 22 -19.93 -9.64 -17.89
N MET A 23 -21.20 -9.54 -18.24
CA MET A 23 -21.79 -10.33 -19.30
C MET A 23 -21.24 -9.94 -20.68
N GLU A 24 -21.22 -8.66 -21.05
CA GLU A 24 -20.78 -8.27 -22.39
C GLU A 24 -19.30 -8.51 -22.65
N SER A 25 -18.45 -8.19 -21.67
CA SER A 25 -17.02 -8.45 -21.73
C SER A 25 -16.73 -9.95 -21.85
N HIS A 26 -17.45 -10.77 -21.08
CA HIS A 26 -17.37 -12.22 -21.13
C HIS A 26 -17.76 -12.75 -22.52
N TRP A 27 -18.92 -12.34 -23.04
CA TRP A 27 -19.35 -12.72 -24.38
C TRP A 27 -18.41 -12.22 -25.49
N LYS A 28 -17.80 -11.05 -25.32
CA LYS A 28 -16.80 -10.50 -26.24
C LYS A 28 -15.54 -11.35 -26.31
N VAL A 29 -15.02 -11.78 -25.15
CA VAL A 29 -13.87 -12.69 -25.06
C VAL A 29 -14.20 -14.04 -25.71
N ILE A 30 -15.35 -14.63 -25.38
CA ILE A 30 -15.81 -15.89 -25.99
C ILE A 30 -15.87 -15.77 -27.52
N LYS A 31 -16.52 -14.72 -28.04
CA LYS A 31 -16.70 -14.51 -29.48
C LYS A 31 -15.37 -14.35 -30.21
N ARG A 32 -14.43 -13.59 -29.64
CA ARG A 32 -13.14 -13.26 -30.28
C ARG A 32 -12.14 -14.40 -30.20
N ASP A 33 -12.00 -15.00 -29.02
CA ASP A 33 -10.87 -15.89 -28.73
C ASP A 33 -11.23 -17.36 -28.97
N PHE A 34 -12.50 -17.73 -28.80
CA PHE A 34 -12.93 -19.13 -28.87
C PHE A 34 -13.89 -19.42 -30.03
N LEU A 35 -14.69 -18.44 -30.46
CA LEU A 35 -15.65 -18.60 -31.55
C LEU A 35 -15.35 -17.85 -32.88
N PRO A 36 -14.11 -17.42 -33.22
CA PRO A 36 -13.90 -16.58 -34.40
C PRO A 36 -14.23 -17.28 -35.73
N LYS A 37 -14.20 -18.62 -35.75
CA LYS A 37 -14.43 -19.45 -36.96
C LYS A 37 -15.82 -20.09 -37.02
N PHE A 38 -16.65 -19.91 -35.99
CA PHE A 38 -17.95 -20.55 -35.91
C PHE A 38 -19.05 -19.56 -36.28
N PHE A 39 -19.67 -19.77 -37.43
CA PHE A 39 -20.87 -19.02 -37.81
C PHE A 39 -22.09 -19.67 -37.16
N ARG A 40 -22.78 -18.91 -36.30
CA ARG A 40 -23.97 -19.37 -35.54
C ARG A 40 -23.72 -20.68 -34.76
N PRO A 41 -22.80 -20.67 -33.78
CA PRO A 41 -22.52 -21.85 -32.96
C PRO A 41 -23.78 -22.32 -32.23
N ARG A 42 -24.00 -23.64 -32.20
CA ARG A 42 -25.05 -24.25 -31.37
C ARG A 42 -24.74 -24.04 -29.89
N ILE A 43 -25.79 -24.01 -29.07
CA ILE A 43 -25.67 -23.84 -27.61
C ILE A 43 -24.77 -24.92 -27.00
N ASP A 44 -24.88 -26.17 -27.44
CA ASP A 44 -24.06 -27.28 -26.92
C ASP A 44 -22.56 -27.07 -27.14
N LEU A 45 -22.19 -26.58 -28.32
CA LEU A 45 -20.80 -26.26 -28.65
C LEU A 45 -20.28 -25.11 -27.76
N LEU A 46 -21.13 -24.12 -27.52
CA LEU A 46 -20.81 -23.01 -26.65
C LEU A 46 -20.57 -23.47 -25.20
N ILE A 47 -21.47 -24.31 -24.67
CA ILE A 47 -21.34 -24.90 -23.32
C ILE A 47 -20.06 -25.72 -23.23
N TYR A 48 -19.80 -26.56 -24.24
CA TYR A 48 -18.57 -27.35 -24.31
C TYR A 48 -17.33 -26.45 -24.26
N ILE A 49 -17.28 -25.37 -25.03
CA ILE A 49 -16.15 -24.42 -25.03
C ILE A 49 -15.99 -23.74 -23.68
N ILE A 50 -17.09 -23.33 -23.04
CA ILE A 50 -17.05 -22.68 -21.72
C ILE A 50 -16.41 -23.62 -20.70
N ILE A 51 -16.88 -24.88 -20.63
CA ILE A 51 -16.40 -25.87 -19.66
C ILE A 51 -14.97 -26.31 -19.96
N SER A 52 -14.67 -26.65 -21.21
CA SER A 52 -13.40 -27.29 -21.58
C SER A 52 -12.25 -26.32 -21.82
N ARG A 53 -12.52 -25.04 -22.14
CA ARG A 53 -11.48 -24.08 -22.53
C ARG A 53 -11.51 -22.80 -21.71
N LEU A 54 -12.66 -22.15 -21.60
CA LEU A 54 -12.76 -20.84 -20.97
C LEU A 54 -12.51 -20.91 -19.46
N ILE A 55 -13.19 -21.83 -18.76
CA ILE A 55 -13.01 -22.01 -17.31
C ILE A 55 -11.56 -22.39 -16.97
N PRO A 56 -10.94 -23.41 -17.61
CA PRO A 56 -9.53 -23.74 -17.37
C PRO A 56 -8.59 -22.57 -17.63
N HIS A 57 -8.81 -21.79 -18.69
CA HIS A 57 -8.02 -20.60 -18.99
C HIS A 57 -8.11 -19.55 -17.85
N HIS A 58 -9.31 -19.29 -17.33
CA HIS A 58 -9.49 -18.38 -16.20
C HIS A 58 -8.88 -18.93 -14.90
N GLN A 59 -8.97 -20.23 -14.65
CA GLN A 59 -8.34 -20.87 -13.50
C GLN A 59 -6.82 -20.75 -13.56
N GLN A 60 -6.20 -20.98 -14.72
CA GLN A 60 -4.77 -20.78 -14.90
C GLN A 60 -4.37 -19.32 -14.66
N GLN A 61 -5.16 -18.37 -15.16
CA GLN A 61 -4.92 -16.94 -14.93
C GLN A 61 -5.03 -16.58 -13.45
N TYR A 62 -6.03 -17.12 -12.74
CA TYR A 62 -6.18 -16.94 -11.31
C TYR A 62 -5.01 -17.54 -10.51
N GLN A 63 -4.54 -18.73 -10.88
CA GLN A 63 -3.36 -19.35 -10.28
C GLN A 63 -2.09 -18.51 -10.49
N LYS A 64 -1.94 -17.82 -11.63
CA LYS A 64 -0.82 -16.88 -11.82
C LYS A 64 -0.88 -15.70 -10.86
N TYR A 65 -2.08 -15.21 -10.54
CA TYR A 65 -2.26 -14.16 -9.53
C TYR A 65 -1.96 -14.65 -8.12
N LEU A 66 -2.39 -15.86 -7.75
CA LEU A 66 -2.08 -16.46 -6.46
C LEU A 66 -0.57 -16.72 -6.27
N ASN A 67 0.11 -17.15 -7.33
CA ASN A 67 1.55 -17.39 -7.30
C ASN A 67 2.38 -16.12 -7.56
N GLU A 68 1.76 -14.94 -7.53
CA GLU A 68 2.39 -13.63 -7.74
C GLU A 68 3.20 -13.48 -9.05
N ARG A 69 2.99 -14.38 -10.01
CA ARG A 69 3.64 -14.32 -11.32
C ARG A 69 3.09 -13.19 -12.18
N GLU A 70 1.84 -12.82 -11.93
CA GLU A 70 1.18 -11.71 -12.58
C GLU A 70 0.43 -10.89 -11.51
N HIS A 71 0.24 -9.60 -11.77
CA HIS A 71 -0.51 -8.73 -10.87
C HIS A 71 -1.72 -8.13 -11.58
N ILE A 72 -2.76 -7.87 -10.79
CA ILE A 72 -4.01 -7.30 -11.27
C ILE A 72 -3.74 -5.91 -11.87
N SER A 73 -4.28 -5.66 -13.07
CA SER A 73 -3.99 -4.46 -13.85
C SER A 73 -4.17 -3.14 -13.08
N TRP A 74 -5.19 -3.05 -12.21
CA TRP A 74 -5.48 -1.83 -11.45
C TRP A 74 -4.39 -1.47 -10.44
N LYS A 75 -3.60 -2.44 -9.94
CA LYS A 75 -2.52 -2.19 -8.95
C LYS A 75 -1.46 -1.24 -9.49
N LYS A 76 -1.14 -1.32 -10.79
CA LYS A 76 -0.19 -0.40 -11.45
C LYS A 76 -0.68 1.05 -11.43
N ASP A 77 -1.95 1.24 -11.77
CA ASP A 77 -2.58 2.57 -11.72
C ASP A 77 -2.70 3.07 -10.28
N PHE A 78 -3.02 2.20 -9.32
CA PHE A 78 -3.10 2.55 -7.89
C PHE A 78 -1.77 3.09 -7.39
N LYS A 79 -0.69 2.34 -7.60
CA LYS A 79 0.67 2.76 -7.25
C LYS A 79 1.05 4.08 -7.90
N ARG A 80 0.61 4.33 -9.14
CA ARG A 80 0.85 5.61 -9.83
C ARG A 80 0.11 6.76 -9.15
N GLU A 81 -1.18 6.61 -8.86
CA GLU A 81 -1.97 7.65 -8.19
C GLU A 81 -1.47 7.91 -6.75
N TRP A 82 -1.09 6.85 -6.04
CA TRP A 82 -0.49 6.94 -4.71
C TRP A 82 0.76 7.84 -4.72
N LYS A 83 1.74 7.51 -5.58
CA LYS A 83 2.99 8.29 -5.69
C LYS A 83 2.77 9.75 -6.06
N LYS A 84 1.72 10.04 -6.85
CA LYS A 84 1.36 11.43 -7.16
C LYS A 84 0.94 12.14 -5.88
N LEU A 85 0.03 11.55 -5.11
CA LEU A 85 -0.53 12.15 -3.90
C LEU A 85 0.49 12.27 -2.75
N GLU A 86 1.41 11.30 -2.64
CA GLU A 86 2.50 11.28 -1.65
C GLU A 86 3.32 12.58 -1.67
N ASN A 87 3.55 13.16 -2.85
CA ASN A 87 4.38 14.36 -3.00
C ASN A 87 3.61 15.69 -2.97
N VAL A 88 2.28 15.66 -2.85
CA VAL A 88 1.45 16.88 -2.94
C VAL A 88 1.38 17.58 -1.59
N LYS A 89 1.79 18.85 -1.52
CA LYS A 89 1.68 19.63 -0.27
C LYS A 89 0.23 19.69 0.25
N ILE A 90 0.07 19.43 1.55
CA ILE A 90 -1.18 19.64 2.27
C ILE A 90 -1.26 21.10 2.68
N ASN A 91 -2.33 21.77 2.27
CA ASN A 91 -2.58 23.17 2.63
C ASN A 91 -3.74 23.30 3.63
N ASN A 92 -4.61 22.29 3.71
CA ASN A 92 -5.86 22.33 4.47
C ASN A 92 -5.94 21.10 5.38
N PHE A 93 -6.45 21.29 6.59
CA PHE A 93 -6.72 20.21 7.53
C PHE A 93 -8.12 19.66 7.29
N TYR A 94 -8.23 18.33 7.16
CA TYR A 94 -9.50 17.61 7.02
C TYR A 94 -9.51 16.46 8.03
N LEU A 95 -10.68 16.15 8.58
CA LEU A 95 -10.86 14.96 9.41
C LEU A 95 -10.52 13.73 8.57
N THR A 96 -9.46 13.03 8.99
CA THR A 96 -8.88 11.90 8.26
C THR A 96 -8.58 10.80 9.26
N ASP A 97 -9.10 9.61 8.98
CA ASP A 97 -8.95 8.42 9.81
C ASP A 97 -8.39 7.30 8.93
N THR A 98 -7.18 6.85 9.26
CA THR A 98 -6.47 5.78 8.56
C THR A 98 -6.95 4.39 8.96
N THR A 99 -7.50 4.23 10.17
CA THR A 99 -8.02 2.93 10.65
C THR A 99 -9.30 2.57 9.91
N ARG A 100 -10.20 3.55 9.80
CA ARG A 100 -11.43 3.41 9.04
C ARG A 100 -11.21 3.60 7.55
N TRP A 101 -10.18 4.31 7.12
CA TRP A 101 -9.93 4.69 5.73
C TRP A 101 -10.94 5.71 5.18
N ILE A 102 -11.18 6.81 5.93
CA ILE A 102 -12.04 7.93 5.53
C ILE A 102 -11.27 9.23 5.55
N CYS A 103 -11.66 10.12 4.64
CA CYS A 103 -11.28 11.52 4.70
C CYS A 103 -12.47 12.39 4.29
N SER A 104 -12.69 13.48 5.00
CA SER A 104 -13.75 14.44 4.68
C SER A 104 -13.46 15.34 3.48
N CYS A 105 -12.30 15.20 2.84
CA CYS A 105 -11.94 16.01 1.68
C CYS A 105 -12.66 15.57 0.39
N LEU A 106 -12.99 16.54 -0.47
CA LEU A 106 -13.66 16.26 -1.75
C LEU A 106 -12.83 15.40 -2.70
N SER A 107 -11.49 15.47 -2.60
CA SER A 107 -10.57 14.65 -3.41
C SER A 107 -10.71 13.16 -3.12
N PHE A 108 -11.08 12.78 -1.89
CA PHE A 108 -11.30 11.37 -1.52
C PHE A 108 -12.47 10.77 -2.30
N ALA A 109 -13.62 11.44 -2.30
CA ALA A 109 -14.82 10.98 -3.00
C ALA A 109 -14.67 11.00 -4.53
N ARG A 110 -13.85 11.91 -5.08
CA ARG A 110 -13.61 12.00 -6.53
C ARG A 110 -12.59 10.99 -7.05
N ASN A 111 -11.72 10.46 -6.20
CA ASN A 111 -10.71 9.52 -6.64
C ASN A 111 -11.33 8.13 -6.84
N ARG A 112 -11.04 7.48 -7.97
CA ARG A 112 -11.55 6.13 -8.29
C ARG A 112 -11.19 5.05 -7.26
N PHE A 113 -10.15 5.30 -6.47
CA PHE A 113 -9.63 4.41 -5.46
C PHE A 113 -9.95 4.87 -4.04
N PHE A 114 -10.73 5.94 -3.85
CA PHE A 114 -10.99 6.47 -2.50
C PHE A 114 -9.68 6.74 -1.73
N ILE A 115 -8.75 7.43 -2.40
CA ILE A 115 -7.49 7.91 -1.80
C ILE A 115 -7.36 9.41 -2.03
N CYS A 116 -6.72 10.09 -1.09
CA CYS A 116 -6.43 11.52 -1.18
C CYS A 116 -5.05 11.80 -0.57
N LYS A 117 -4.53 13.01 -0.77
CA LYS A 117 -3.23 13.41 -0.22
C LYS A 117 -3.17 13.32 1.32
N HIS A 118 -4.29 13.60 2.01
CA HIS A 118 -4.35 13.53 3.46
C HIS A 118 -4.20 12.08 3.96
N LEU A 119 -5.00 11.13 3.42
CA LEU A 119 -4.89 9.71 3.77
C LEU A 119 -3.53 9.12 3.41
N VAL A 120 -3.05 9.40 2.19
CA VAL A 120 -1.79 8.85 1.69
C VAL A 120 -0.60 9.31 2.54
N GLN A 121 -0.56 10.58 2.93
CA GLN A 121 0.54 11.12 3.73
C GLN A 121 0.44 10.75 5.21
N GLN A 122 -0.78 10.69 5.76
CA GLN A 122 -0.99 10.28 7.16
C GLN A 122 -0.71 8.78 7.36
N TYR A 123 -1.11 7.93 6.42
CA TYR A 123 -0.79 6.50 6.46
C TYR A 123 0.69 6.23 6.18
N GLY A 124 1.32 7.05 5.34
CA GLY A 124 2.70 6.81 4.90
C GLY A 124 2.78 5.76 3.80
N ARG A 125 3.96 5.21 3.54
CA ARG A 125 4.14 4.28 2.43
C ARG A 125 3.76 2.85 2.84
N PRO A 126 2.90 2.13 2.09
CA PRO A 126 2.63 0.72 2.37
C PRO A 126 3.89 -0.13 2.13
N GLU A 127 4.05 -1.19 2.92
CA GLU A 127 5.14 -2.18 2.77
C GLU A 127 5.22 -2.70 1.34
N SER A 128 4.06 -3.02 0.77
CA SER A 128 3.92 -3.49 -0.60
C SER A 128 2.65 -2.95 -1.24
N PHE A 129 2.79 -2.42 -2.45
CA PHE A 129 1.62 -2.08 -3.30
C PHE A 129 0.90 -3.33 -3.83
N TYR A 130 1.50 -4.50 -3.68
CA TYR A 130 0.89 -5.77 -4.09
C TYR A 130 0.03 -6.37 -2.98
N ASP A 131 0.18 -5.95 -1.73
CA ASP A 131 -0.61 -6.46 -0.60
C ASP A 131 -1.83 -5.57 -0.29
N VAL A 132 -2.15 -4.70 -1.26
CA VAL A 132 -3.34 -3.85 -1.23
C VAL A 132 -4.52 -4.61 -1.82
N HIS A 133 -5.57 -4.71 -1.01
CA HIS A 133 -6.81 -5.36 -1.37
C HIS A 133 -7.95 -4.35 -1.41
N ARG A 134 -8.97 -4.69 -2.21
CA ARG A 134 -10.20 -3.91 -2.33
C ARG A 134 -11.40 -4.79 -2.08
N GLN A 135 -12.41 -4.22 -1.44
CA GLN A 135 -13.65 -4.90 -1.09
C GLN A 135 -14.88 -4.01 -1.33
N GLU A 136 -16.07 -4.61 -1.28
CA GLU A 136 -17.34 -3.89 -1.45
C GLU A 136 -17.85 -3.26 -0.14
N ARG A 137 -17.31 -3.68 1.01
CA ARG A 137 -17.61 -3.12 2.33
C ARG A 137 -16.57 -2.11 2.75
N TYR A 138 -16.97 -1.23 3.66
CA TYR A 138 -16.05 -0.27 4.25
C TYR A 138 -15.20 -0.96 5.35
N PRO A 139 -13.88 -0.73 5.45
CA PRO A 139 -13.03 0.10 4.58
C PRO A 139 -12.90 -0.48 3.17
N PHE A 140 -13.06 0.35 2.12
CA PHE A 140 -13.01 -0.13 0.73
C PHE A 140 -11.61 -0.59 0.28
N ILE A 141 -10.58 -0.19 1.03
CA ILE A 141 -9.18 -0.59 0.86
C ILE A 141 -8.67 -1.07 2.20
N PHE A 142 -7.97 -2.19 2.20
CA PHE A 142 -7.20 -2.65 3.34
C PHE A 142 -5.84 -3.19 2.86
N PHE A 143 -4.90 -3.23 3.80
CA PHE A 143 -3.54 -3.71 3.58
C PHE A 143 -3.40 -4.98 4.42
N ASN A 144 -2.89 -6.06 3.81
CA ASN A 144 -2.49 -7.23 4.58
C ASN A 144 -1.19 -6.89 5.31
N THR A 145 -1.29 -6.18 6.43
CA THR A 145 -0.22 -6.19 7.42
C THR A 145 -0.22 -7.59 8.02
N MET A 146 0.94 -8.24 8.16
CA MET A 146 1.03 -9.56 8.78
C MET A 146 0.73 -9.51 10.29
N GLU A 147 -0.52 -9.23 10.64
CA GLU A 147 -1.10 -9.51 11.94
C GLU A 147 -2.36 -10.32 11.69
N THR A 148 -2.17 -11.62 11.49
CA THR A 148 -3.21 -12.60 11.72
C THR A 148 -3.48 -12.63 13.22
N THR A 149 -4.27 -11.69 13.72
CA THR A 149 -5.13 -11.99 14.86
C THR A 149 -6.31 -12.76 14.30
N SER A 150 -6.30 -14.06 14.59
CA SER A 150 -7.38 -15.00 14.32
C SER A 150 -8.75 -14.40 14.60
N GLU A 151 -9.67 -14.67 13.67
CA GLU A 151 -11.11 -14.46 13.78
C GLU A 151 -11.68 -15.06 15.08
N SER A 152 -11.73 -14.25 16.13
CA SER A 152 -12.71 -14.36 17.22
C SER A 152 -12.41 -13.22 18.19
N ASP A 153 -13.02 -12.05 17.94
CA ASP A 153 -13.50 -11.11 18.96
C ASP A 153 -13.97 -9.82 18.27
N ILE A 154 -15.10 -9.92 17.56
CA ILE A 154 -15.95 -8.75 17.36
C ILE A 154 -16.67 -8.53 18.69
N VAL A 155 -16.01 -7.83 19.61
CA VAL A 155 -16.70 -7.18 20.72
C VAL A 155 -16.98 -5.75 20.28
N LEU A 156 -18.27 -5.45 20.19
CA LEU A 156 -18.83 -4.11 20.10
C LEU A 156 -18.24 -3.28 21.25
N ILE A 157 -17.29 -2.39 20.95
CA ILE A 157 -16.96 -1.29 21.86
C ILE A 157 -17.88 -0.14 21.47
N GLU A 158 -19.01 -0.08 22.17
CA GLU A 158 -19.83 1.11 22.27
C GLU A 158 -18.96 2.28 22.76
N ASN A 159 -19.14 3.41 22.09
CA ASN A 159 -18.62 4.70 22.53
C ASN A 159 -19.18 5.02 23.91
N ASP A 160 -18.35 5.01 24.93
CA ASP A 160 -18.53 5.82 26.12
C ASP A 160 -17.16 6.33 26.56
N ASN A 161 -16.98 7.65 26.46
CA ASN A 161 -16.20 8.52 27.36
C ASN A 161 -15.84 9.83 26.65
N ILE A 162 -16.87 10.65 26.42
CA ILE A 162 -16.72 12.10 26.51
C ILE A 162 -16.83 12.45 28.01
N GLN A 163 -15.85 13.22 28.49
CA GLN A 163 -15.78 13.94 29.77
C GLN A 163 -15.44 13.16 31.06
N LYS A 164 -14.14 13.16 31.38
CA LYS A 164 -13.52 13.43 32.70
C LYS A 164 -12.00 13.43 32.48
N GLY A 165 -11.21 14.46 32.74
CA GLY A 165 -11.47 15.78 33.31
C GLY A 165 -10.36 16.74 32.92
N ILE A 166 -10.65 18.03 33.07
CA ILE A 166 -9.67 19.11 33.09
C ILE A 166 -9.30 19.36 34.56
N LEU A 167 -7.99 19.49 34.80
CA LEU A 167 -7.29 20.30 35.80
C LEU A 167 -6.47 19.57 36.87
N GLN A 168 -5.19 20.01 36.93
CA GLN A 168 -4.09 19.75 37.87
C GLN A 168 -3.30 18.47 37.54
N ASP A 169 -2.06 18.53 37.06
CA ASP A 169 -0.96 19.38 37.55
C ASP A 169 -0.14 20.08 36.44
N VAL A 170 0.06 21.37 36.66
CA VAL A 170 1.15 22.16 36.05
C VAL A 170 2.37 21.96 36.93
N THR A 171 3.34 21.16 36.50
CA THR A 171 4.78 21.36 36.74
C THR A 171 5.57 20.38 35.86
N ASN A 172 6.59 20.90 35.18
CA ASN A 172 7.68 20.20 34.47
C ASN A 172 7.43 19.87 32.99
N ILE A 173 7.25 20.92 32.18
CA ILE A 173 7.56 20.89 30.75
C ILE A 173 8.95 21.52 30.63
N GLU A 174 10.01 20.71 30.54
CA GLU A 174 11.31 21.13 29.94
C GLU A 174 12.34 19.99 29.75
N ASP A 175 12.11 18.76 30.25
CA ASP A 175 13.15 17.70 30.20
C ASP A 175 12.84 16.45 29.34
N ASP A 176 11.64 16.28 28.77
CA ASP A 176 11.26 15.03 28.08
C ASP A 176 11.64 14.98 26.59
N ASP A 177 11.71 16.14 25.91
CA ASP A 177 11.93 16.24 24.45
C ASP A 177 13.40 15.97 24.04
N LYS A 178 14.37 16.28 24.91
CA LYS A 178 15.80 15.98 24.65
C LYS A 178 16.10 14.49 24.65
N ASN A 179 15.43 13.75 25.54
CA ASN A 179 15.66 12.32 25.75
C ASN A 179 15.20 11.49 24.54
N GLU A 180 14.20 11.97 23.79
CA GLU A 180 13.75 11.33 22.55
C GLU A 180 14.65 11.68 21.35
N THR A 181 15.16 12.91 21.28
CA THR A 181 16.14 13.28 20.25
C THR A 181 17.49 12.59 20.41
N ASP A 182 17.97 12.39 21.64
CA ASP A 182 19.25 11.72 21.91
C ASP A 182 19.21 10.23 21.51
N LYS A 183 18.07 9.55 21.72
CA LYS A 183 17.87 8.16 21.26
C LYS A 183 17.99 8.00 19.75
N ILE A 184 17.50 8.98 18.98
CA ILE A 184 17.58 8.94 17.51
C ILE A 184 19.05 9.04 17.06
N PHE A 185 19.86 9.85 17.74
CA PHE A 185 21.29 9.93 17.44
C PHE A 185 22.00 8.62 17.76
N ASP A 186 21.70 7.99 18.90
CA ASP A 186 22.27 6.69 19.30
C ASP A 186 21.98 5.60 18.26
N GLU A 187 20.73 5.51 17.77
CA GLU A 187 20.33 4.53 16.74
C GLU A 187 21.08 4.72 15.42
N TYR A 188 21.27 5.97 14.98
CA TYR A 188 22.02 6.26 13.76
C TYR A 188 23.50 5.93 13.88
N GLU A 189 24.10 6.21 15.03
CA GLU A 189 25.49 5.84 15.30
C GLU A 189 25.66 4.32 15.29
N GLU A 190 24.73 3.57 15.89
CA GLU A 190 24.75 2.11 15.89
C GLU A 190 24.72 1.54 14.48
N TRP A 191 23.79 1.99 13.62
CA TRP A 191 23.67 1.50 12.25
C TRP A 191 24.89 1.80 11.39
N LEU A 192 25.43 3.02 11.51
CA LEU A 192 26.60 3.44 10.75
C LEU A 192 27.85 2.68 11.18
N ASN A 193 28.05 2.51 12.49
CA ASN A 193 29.18 1.75 13.03
C ASN A 193 29.09 0.26 12.66
N GLY A 194 27.91 -0.36 12.78
CA GLY A 194 27.69 -1.75 12.37
C GLY A 194 27.95 -1.96 10.87
N THR A 195 27.47 -1.03 10.03
CA THR A 195 27.73 -1.05 8.59
C THR A 195 29.23 -0.95 8.29
N LEU A 196 29.94 -0.07 9.00
CA LEU A 196 31.36 0.14 8.84
C LEU A 196 32.17 -1.12 9.21
N GLU A 197 31.81 -1.80 10.29
CA GLU A 197 32.43 -3.08 10.66
C GLU A 197 32.28 -4.14 9.57
N ILE A 198 31.08 -4.26 8.99
CA ILE A 198 30.82 -5.23 7.91
C ILE A 198 31.69 -4.92 6.69
N ILE A 199 31.82 -3.64 6.31
CA ILE A 199 32.70 -3.23 5.20
C ILE A 199 34.16 -3.58 5.50
N ARG A 200 34.63 -3.33 6.72
CA ARG A 200 36.00 -3.70 7.15
C ARG A 200 36.23 -5.22 7.05
N LYS A 201 35.29 -6.03 7.56
CA LYS A 201 35.35 -7.50 7.47
C LYS A 201 35.36 -7.98 6.01
N GLN A 202 34.50 -7.44 5.16
CA GLN A 202 34.46 -7.84 3.75
C GLN A 202 35.71 -7.41 2.96
N ARG A 203 36.36 -6.32 3.39
CA ARG A 203 37.65 -5.88 2.85
C ARG A 203 38.79 -6.83 3.24
N THR A 204 38.82 -7.32 4.48
CA THR A 204 39.81 -8.34 4.90
C THR A 204 39.63 -9.66 4.15
N PHE A 205 38.39 -10.01 3.80
CA PHE A 205 38.09 -11.18 2.97
C PHE A 205 38.36 -10.98 1.46
N GLY A 206 38.72 -9.77 1.01
CA GLY A 206 38.99 -9.50 -0.40
C GLY A 206 37.78 -9.67 -1.32
N ASN A 207 36.55 -9.50 -0.81
CA ASN A 207 35.32 -9.80 -1.56
C ASN A 207 34.91 -8.64 -2.50
N TYR A 208 35.67 -8.46 -3.59
CA TYR A 208 35.45 -7.37 -4.56
C TYR A 208 34.12 -7.49 -5.32
N ARG A 209 33.55 -8.70 -5.44
CA ARG A 209 32.23 -8.91 -6.05
C ARG A 209 31.12 -8.36 -5.16
N TRP A 210 31.20 -8.63 -3.85
CA TRP A 210 30.28 -8.04 -2.88
C TRP A 210 30.36 -6.51 -2.89
N ALA A 211 31.57 -5.95 -2.88
CA ALA A 211 31.77 -4.50 -2.95
C ALA A 211 31.14 -3.85 -4.20
N LYS A 212 31.20 -4.52 -5.36
CA LYS A 212 30.52 -4.06 -6.59
C LYS A 212 28.99 -4.18 -6.50
N ALA A 213 28.47 -5.24 -5.88
CA ALA A 213 27.04 -5.49 -5.75
C ALA A 213 26.34 -4.44 -4.86
N ILE A 214 27.01 -4.00 -3.79
CA ILE A 214 26.44 -3.03 -2.84
C ILE A 214 26.68 -1.57 -3.23
N ARG A 215 27.39 -1.29 -4.34
CA ARG A 215 27.73 0.07 -4.77
C ARG A 215 26.51 0.99 -4.83
N ASN A 216 25.42 0.52 -5.42
CA ASN A 216 24.18 1.31 -5.56
C ASN A 216 23.54 1.63 -4.21
N SER A 217 23.65 0.73 -3.22
CA SER A 217 23.15 0.96 -1.86
C SER A 217 24.04 1.97 -1.11
N LEU A 218 25.37 1.91 -1.30
CA LEU A 218 26.32 2.85 -0.72
C LEU A 218 26.29 4.24 -1.38
N GLU A 219 25.78 4.35 -2.61
CA GLU A 219 25.52 5.65 -3.28
C GLU A 219 24.53 6.50 -2.45
N GLY A 220 23.53 5.85 -1.83
CA GLY A 220 22.59 6.49 -0.91
C GLY A 220 23.27 7.00 0.36
N VAL A 221 24.18 6.21 0.94
CA VAL A 221 24.99 6.60 2.10
C VAL A 221 25.94 7.75 1.76
N HIS A 222 26.54 7.73 0.56
CA HIS A 222 27.38 8.83 0.06
C HIS A 222 26.56 10.14 -0.07
N LYS A 223 25.31 10.04 -0.56
CA LYS A 223 24.41 11.19 -0.64
C LYS A 223 24.05 11.73 0.75
N LEU A 224 23.70 10.85 1.69
CA LEU A 224 23.44 11.22 3.09
C LEU A 224 24.65 11.93 3.70
N TYR A 225 25.86 11.39 3.51
CA TYR A 225 27.10 12.04 3.95
C TYR A 225 27.29 13.43 3.32
N SER A 226 27.02 13.58 2.01
CA SER A 226 27.11 14.88 1.34
C SER A 226 26.09 15.88 1.90
N ASP A 227 24.87 15.45 2.17
CA ASP A 227 23.81 16.29 2.72
C ASP A 227 24.18 16.74 4.14
N VAL A 228 24.59 15.81 5.02
CA VAL A 228 25.06 16.11 6.39
C VAL A 228 26.22 17.11 6.37
N LYS A 229 27.21 16.93 5.49
CA LYS A 229 28.33 17.86 5.33
C LYS A 229 27.88 19.25 4.87
N THR A 230 26.84 19.31 4.03
CA THR A 230 26.25 20.57 3.57
C THR A 230 25.55 21.30 4.71
N TYR A 231 24.89 20.57 5.61
CA TYR A 231 24.26 21.13 6.81
C TYR A 231 25.26 21.54 7.89
N GLN A 232 26.36 20.80 8.06
CA GLN A 232 27.44 21.15 8.99
C GLN A 232 28.08 22.51 8.64
N ASN A 233 28.15 22.86 7.35
CA ASN A 233 28.69 24.13 6.88
C ASN A 233 27.70 25.31 6.96
N ARG A 234 26.44 25.07 7.32
CA ARG A 234 25.48 26.15 7.62
C ARG A 234 25.67 26.56 9.07
N HIS A 235 26.56 27.53 9.30
CA HIS A 235 26.59 28.23 10.58
C HIS A 235 25.21 28.88 10.78
N THR A 236 24.42 28.38 11.72
CA THR A 236 23.17 29.02 12.12
C THR A 236 23.52 30.42 12.61
N ASN A 237 23.08 31.44 11.88
CA ASN A 237 23.20 32.82 12.33
C ASN A 237 22.42 32.92 13.66
N PRO A 238 23.05 33.34 14.78
CA PRO A 238 22.31 33.54 16.01
C PRO A 238 21.24 34.59 15.73
N ARG A 239 19.97 34.25 16.03
CA ARG A 239 18.84 35.17 15.89
C ARG A 239 19.18 36.45 16.65
N THR A 240 19.35 37.56 15.92
CA THR A 240 19.23 38.89 16.49
C THR A 240 17.78 39.10 16.88
N PHE A 241 17.60 39.46 18.16
CA PHE A 241 16.37 39.65 18.95
C PHE A 241 15.08 39.93 18.19
#